data_AF-G3JGJ4-F1
#
_entry.id   AF-G3JGJ4-F1
#
_cell.length_a   1.000
_cell.length_b   1.000
_cell.length_c   1.000
_cell.angle_alpha   90.00
_cell.angle_beta   90.00
_cell.angle_gamma   90.00
#
_symmetry.space_group_name_H-M   'P 1'
#
loop_
_entity.id
_entity.type
_entity.pdbx_description
1 polymer ?
#
loop_
_entity_poly.entity_id
_entity_poly.type
_entity_poly.pdbx_seq_one_letter_code
_entity_poly.pdbx_strand_id
1 'polypeptide(L)'
;MSRAFSTTAAASKSIRWLQSNTSKPVDWVKRALEEYLDIVEAKYPHLASRVSKVTTGEIHGNPHPTLRQRGRNDPFHGSGAIGTKNLKRDNRETSFHVYPNGLVKPTNDKWPTLQVTPSTPEELGDDSIWLDPVYCDKYAMGGPNVGESSESQHDEGKSEGKSEGKSEGKGKATAAKDAMGASGSGDPE
;
A
#
# COMPACT_ATOMS: atom_id res chain seq x y z
N MET A 1 -12.55 43.19 22.60
CA MET A 1 -12.34 42.95 21.15
C MET A 1 -12.34 41.44 20.93
N SER A 2 -13.46 40.88 20.47
CA SER A 2 -13.60 39.43 20.24
C SER A 2 -13.27 39.12 18.78
N ARG A 3 -12.23 38.32 18.53
CA ARG A 3 -11.91 37.82 17.19
C ARG A 3 -12.82 36.63 16.90
N ALA A 4 -13.68 36.76 15.89
CA ALA A 4 -14.44 35.65 15.36
C ALA A 4 -13.47 34.70 14.62
N PHE A 5 -13.35 33.47 15.08
CA PHE A 5 -12.74 32.40 14.30
C PHE A 5 -13.75 32.00 13.22
N SER A 6 -13.58 32.54 12.02
CA SER A 6 -14.34 32.12 10.85
C SER A 6 -13.78 30.78 10.40
N THR A 7 -14.34 29.69 10.92
CA THR A 7 -14.09 28.34 10.40
C THR A 7 -14.74 28.29 9.02
N THR A 8 -13.95 28.49 7.97
CA THR A 8 -14.40 28.23 6.60
C THR A 8 -14.71 26.74 6.54
N ALA A 9 -15.99 26.38 6.46
CA ALA A 9 -16.39 25.02 6.13
C ALA A 9 -15.90 24.76 4.69
N ALA A 10 -14.74 24.12 4.56
CA ALA A 10 -14.32 23.56 3.29
C ALA A 10 -15.41 22.55 2.89
N ALA A 11 -15.97 22.72 1.70
CA ALA A 11 -16.88 21.72 1.15
C ALA A 11 -16.06 20.43 0.97
N SER A 12 -16.25 19.46 1.89
CA SER A 12 -15.53 18.19 1.87
C SER A 12 -15.66 17.57 0.47
N LYS A 13 -14.54 17.43 -0.24
CA LYS A 13 -14.52 16.78 -1.54
C LYS A 13 -14.99 15.34 -1.36
N SER A 14 -16.12 14.99 -1.99
CA SER A 14 -16.66 13.64 -1.93
C SER A 14 -15.76 12.69 -2.73
N ILE A 15 -14.85 12.00 -2.03
CA ILE A 15 -14.04 10.93 -2.62
C ILE A 15 -14.89 9.68 -2.77
N ARG A 16 -14.87 9.07 -3.95
CA ARG A 16 -15.46 7.74 -4.12
C ARG A 16 -14.50 6.70 -3.57
N TRP A 17 -14.89 6.09 -2.45
CA TRP A 17 -14.10 5.07 -1.77
C TRP A 17 -14.35 3.67 -2.33
N LEU A 18 -13.24 2.99 -2.62
CA LEU A 18 -13.19 1.57 -2.92
C LEU A 18 -12.66 0.84 -1.68
N GLN A 19 -13.22 -0.33 -1.39
CA GLN A 19 -12.78 -1.19 -0.30
C GLN A 19 -12.44 -2.56 -0.88
N SER A 20 -11.19 -2.95 -0.73
CA SER A 20 -10.68 -4.22 -1.25
C SER A 20 -10.23 -5.08 -0.07
N ASN A 21 -10.87 -6.25 0.12
CA ASN A 21 -10.51 -7.25 1.13
C ASN A 21 -10.50 -6.72 2.58
N THR A 22 -11.45 -5.83 2.92
CA THR A 22 -11.60 -5.29 4.28
C THR A 22 -12.78 -5.95 5.01
N SER A 23 -12.53 -6.54 6.17
CA SER A 23 -13.56 -7.03 7.11
C SER A 23 -13.66 -6.21 8.40
N LYS A 24 -12.66 -5.33 8.67
CA LYS A 24 -12.65 -4.41 9.81
C LYS A 24 -13.22 -3.03 9.45
N PRO A 25 -13.71 -2.26 10.44
CA PRO A 25 -14.06 -0.84 10.24
C PRO A 25 -12.85 -0.02 9.75
N VAL A 26 -13.05 0.76 8.69
CA VAL A 26 -12.00 1.61 8.09
C VAL A 26 -12.47 3.05 7.85
N ASP A 27 -13.60 3.44 8.42
CA ASP A 27 -14.15 4.80 8.20
C ASP A 27 -13.25 5.88 8.82
N TRP A 28 -12.54 5.56 9.91
CA TRP A 28 -11.51 6.44 10.47
C TRP A 28 -10.38 6.75 9.48
N VAL A 29 -10.02 5.80 8.61
CA VAL A 29 -9.00 6.00 7.56
C VAL A 29 -9.50 6.97 6.50
N LYS A 30 -10.75 6.80 6.07
CA LYS A 30 -11.40 7.66 5.07
C LYS A 30 -11.51 9.09 5.58
N ARG A 31 -12.05 9.26 6.79
CA ARG A 31 -12.18 10.55 7.48
C ARG A 31 -10.82 11.25 7.58
N ALA A 32 -9.82 10.55 8.12
CA ALA A 32 -8.48 11.11 8.29
C ALA A 32 -7.86 11.57 6.96
N LEU A 33 -8.11 10.83 5.87
CA LEU A 33 -7.58 11.20 4.56
C LEU A 33 -8.32 12.37 3.91
N GLU A 34 -9.64 12.47 4.11
CA GLU A 34 -10.42 13.64 3.66
C GLU A 34 -9.96 14.91 4.38
N GLU A 35 -9.81 14.86 5.71
CA GLU A 35 -9.24 15.97 6.49
C GLU A 35 -7.81 16.31 6.06
N TYR A 36 -6.99 15.30 5.79
CA TYR A 36 -5.64 15.48 5.27
C TYR A 36 -5.64 16.25 3.95
N LEU A 37 -6.52 15.92 3.01
CA LEU A 37 -6.60 16.61 1.72
C LEU A 37 -7.06 18.06 1.87
N ASP A 38 -8.01 18.33 2.76
CA ASP A 38 -8.45 19.69 3.08
C ASP A 38 -7.29 20.53 3.64
N ILE A 39 -6.47 19.95 4.54
CA ILE A 39 -5.28 20.62 5.08
C ILE A 39 -4.22 20.81 3.99
N VAL A 40 -4.00 19.82 3.12
CA VAL A 40 -3.03 19.93 2.02
C VAL A 40 -3.41 21.06 1.07
N GLU A 41 -4.68 21.12 0.66
CA GLU A 41 -5.17 22.18 -0.23
C GLU A 41 -5.04 23.57 0.40
N ALA A 42 -5.35 23.69 1.70
CA ALA A 42 -5.27 24.95 2.42
C ALA A 42 -3.83 25.43 2.68
N LYS A 43 -2.92 24.51 3.07
CA LYS A 43 -1.55 24.86 3.49
C LYS A 43 -0.50 24.78 2.38
N TYR A 44 -0.77 24.02 1.31
CA TYR A 44 0.18 23.76 0.23
C TYR A 44 -0.43 24.09 -1.13
N PRO A 45 -0.56 25.38 -1.50
CA PRO A 45 -1.23 25.80 -2.74
C PRO A 45 -0.64 25.19 -4.01
N HIS A 46 0.65 24.89 -4.03
CA HIS A 46 1.32 24.23 -5.16
C HIS A 46 0.82 22.78 -5.39
N LEU A 47 0.17 22.17 -4.39
CA LEU A 47 -0.46 20.85 -4.48
C LEU A 47 -1.98 20.92 -4.72
N ALA A 48 -2.61 22.10 -4.66
CA ALA A 48 -4.06 22.24 -4.80
C ALA A 48 -4.58 21.64 -6.13
N SER A 49 -3.84 21.81 -7.22
CA SER A 49 -4.18 21.22 -8.53
C SER A 49 -4.10 19.69 -8.58
N ARG A 50 -3.34 19.07 -7.67
CA ARG A 50 -3.30 17.61 -7.48
C ARG A 50 -4.45 17.15 -6.61
N VAL A 51 -4.68 17.85 -5.49
CA VAL A 51 -5.82 17.56 -4.59
C VAL A 51 -7.15 17.66 -5.33
N SER A 52 -7.33 18.65 -6.21
CA SER A 52 -8.56 18.80 -7.00
C SER A 52 -8.81 17.66 -7.99
N LYS A 53 -7.78 16.90 -8.35
CA LYS A 53 -7.90 15.70 -9.20
C LYS A 53 -8.21 14.44 -8.40
N VAL A 54 -8.05 14.45 -7.08
CA VAL A 54 -8.36 13.29 -6.25
C VAL A 54 -9.88 13.11 -6.20
N THR A 55 -10.36 12.10 -6.92
CA THR A 55 -11.79 11.75 -6.99
C THR A 55 -12.08 10.34 -6.50
N THR A 56 -11.03 9.50 -6.39
CA THR A 56 -11.13 8.11 -5.97
C THR A 56 -10.09 7.84 -4.88
N GLY A 57 -10.48 7.06 -3.88
CA GLY A 57 -9.60 6.49 -2.87
C GLY A 57 -9.86 4.99 -2.74
N GLU A 58 -8.85 4.21 -2.38
CA GLU A 58 -8.97 2.78 -2.11
C GLU A 58 -8.24 2.42 -0.83
N ILE A 59 -8.90 1.63 0.02
CA ILE A 59 -8.31 1.04 1.22
C ILE A 59 -7.89 -0.40 0.90
N HIS A 60 -6.63 -0.73 1.18
CA HIS A 60 -6.05 -2.04 0.93
C HIS A 60 -6.06 -2.90 2.19
N GLY A 61 -6.94 -3.89 2.23
CA GLY A 61 -7.00 -4.86 3.31
C GLY A 61 -7.40 -4.28 4.66
N ASN A 62 -7.35 -5.12 5.68
CA ASN A 62 -7.58 -4.69 7.06
C ASN A 62 -6.43 -3.83 7.58
N PRO A 63 -6.69 -2.82 8.42
CA PRO A 63 -5.65 -2.17 9.20
C PRO A 63 -4.87 -3.20 10.03
N HIS A 64 -3.55 -3.08 10.00
CA HIS A 64 -2.63 -4.03 10.64
C HIS A 64 -1.31 -3.34 11.00
N PRO A 65 -0.56 -3.87 11.97
CA PRO A 65 0.83 -3.49 12.14
C PRO A 65 1.71 -4.29 11.17
N THR A 66 2.87 -3.74 10.80
CA THR A 66 3.79 -4.42 9.86
C THR A 66 5.12 -4.69 10.54
N LEU A 67 5.42 -5.96 10.73
CA LEU A 67 6.73 -6.41 11.20
C LEU A 67 7.79 -6.11 10.13
N ARG A 68 8.94 -5.58 10.54
CA ARG A 68 10.07 -5.35 9.64
C ARG A 68 11.21 -6.31 9.97
N GLN A 69 11.75 -6.96 8.95
CA GLN A 69 12.93 -7.83 9.10
C GLN A 69 14.16 -7.05 9.57
N ARG A 70 14.23 -5.75 9.26
CA ARG A 70 15.29 -4.83 9.70
C ARG A 70 14.68 -3.48 10.05
N GLY A 71 15.16 -2.89 11.14
CA GLY A 71 14.70 -1.58 11.61
C GLY A 71 13.47 -1.67 12.51
N ARG A 72 12.80 -0.53 12.69
CA ARG A 72 11.62 -0.41 13.55
C ARG A 72 10.39 -1.05 12.92
N ASN A 73 9.60 -1.77 13.70
CA ASN A 73 8.29 -2.25 13.25
C ASN A 73 7.38 -1.05 12.94
N ASP A 74 6.53 -1.21 11.94
CA ASP A 74 5.49 -0.24 11.60
C ASP A 74 4.28 -0.48 12.52
N PRO A 75 3.88 0.48 13.36
CA PRO A 75 2.68 0.34 14.20
C PRO A 75 1.43 0.13 13.34
N PHE A 76 0.31 -0.20 14.00
CA PHE A 76 -0.97 -0.39 13.34
C PHE A 76 -1.38 0.82 12.49
N HIS A 77 -1.72 0.55 11.23
CA HIS A 77 -2.13 1.57 10.27
C HIS A 77 -3.12 1.02 9.25
N GLY A 78 -3.96 1.89 8.71
CA GLY A 78 -4.68 1.66 7.47
C GLY A 78 -3.80 2.04 6.28
N SER A 79 -3.87 1.28 5.18
CA SER A 79 -3.08 1.58 3.97
C SER A 79 -3.97 1.68 2.74
N GLY A 80 -3.52 2.41 1.74
CA GLY A 80 -4.32 2.61 0.54
C GLY A 80 -3.67 3.48 -0.53
N ALA A 81 -4.50 3.93 -1.47
CA ALA A 81 -4.11 4.85 -2.54
C ALA A 81 -5.20 5.87 -2.85
N ILE A 82 -4.78 7.04 -3.35
CA ILE A 82 -5.67 8.08 -3.87
C ILE A 82 -5.26 8.52 -5.26
N GLY A 83 -6.23 9.07 -5.99
CA GLY A 83 -6.02 9.64 -7.30
C GLY A 83 -7.32 9.75 -8.09
N THR A 84 -7.24 9.42 -9.38
CA THR A 84 -8.35 9.51 -10.32
C THR A 84 -8.84 8.12 -10.72
N LYS A 85 -10.09 8.04 -11.20
CA LYS A 85 -10.64 6.87 -11.91
C LYS A 85 -10.40 5.54 -11.18
N ASN A 86 -9.51 4.67 -11.68
CA ASN A 86 -9.31 3.29 -11.25
C ASN A 86 -7.99 3.04 -10.49
N LEU A 87 -7.27 4.09 -10.09
CA LEU A 87 -6.03 4.02 -9.27
C LEU A 87 -4.90 3.11 -9.83
N LYS A 88 -4.98 2.74 -11.11
CA LYS A 88 -3.93 1.97 -11.81
C LYS A 88 -2.95 2.91 -12.51
N ARG A 89 -1.65 2.57 -12.46
CA ARG A 89 -0.56 3.29 -13.15
C ARG A 89 -0.64 4.80 -12.90
N ASP A 90 -0.78 5.59 -13.97
CA ASP A 90 -0.73 7.05 -13.97
C ASP A 90 -1.95 7.71 -13.31
N ASN A 91 -3.00 6.94 -13.01
CA ASN A 91 -4.18 7.47 -12.32
C ASN A 91 -3.97 7.59 -10.81
N ARG A 92 -2.89 7.03 -10.25
CA ARG A 92 -2.58 7.10 -8.81
C ARG A 92 -1.72 8.33 -8.52
N GLU A 93 -2.17 9.17 -7.59
CA GLU A 93 -1.43 10.34 -7.12
C GLU A 93 -0.42 9.95 -6.04
N THR A 94 -0.85 9.15 -5.04
CA THR A 94 0.02 8.62 -3.99
C THR A 94 -0.59 7.41 -3.30
N SER A 95 0.24 6.62 -2.63
CA SER A 95 -0.21 5.71 -1.56
C SER A 95 0.00 6.34 -0.21
N PHE A 96 -0.69 5.84 0.80
CA PHE A 96 -0.63 6.39 2.13
C PHE A 96 -0.70 5.30 3.19
N HIS A 97 -0.14 5.59 4.35
CA HIS A 97 -0.46 4.97 5.62
C HIS A 97 -1.16 6.01 6.51
N VAL A 98 -2.28 5.63 7.12
CA VAL A 98 -2.96 6.44 8.16
C VAL A 98 -2.82 5.69 9.48
N TYR A 99 -2.31 6.37 10.50
CA TYR A 99 -2.14 5.83 11.84
C TYR A 99 -3.28 6.30 12.75
N PRO A 100 -3.72 5.49 13.74
CA PRO A 100 -4.77 5.86 14.68
C PRO A 100 -4.52 7.15 15.45
N ASN A 101 -3.25 7.49 15.69
CA ASN A 101 -2.87 8.74 16.33
C ASN A 101 -3.10 9.98 15.44
N GLY A 102 -3.63 9.82 14.22
CA GLY A 102 -3.91 10.89 13.25
C GLY A 102 -2.73 11.22 12.33
N LEU A 103 -1.60 10.50 12.40
CA LEU A 103 -0.52 10.71 11.45
C LEU A 103 -0.92 10.14 10.08
N VAL A 104 -0.81 10.95 9.03
CA VAL A 104 -0.98 10.52 7.63
C VAL A 104 0.36 10.63 6.92
N LYS A 105 0.85 9.49 6.42
CA LYS A 105 2.16 9.36 5.76
C LYS A 105 1.99 8.87 4.32
N PRO A 106 2.05 9.80 3.34
CA PRO A 106 2.17 9.42 1.94
C PRO A 106 3.46 8.65 1.67
N THR A 107 3.43 7.73 0.71
CA THR A 107 4.60 6.94 0.29
C THR A 107 5.54 7.73 -0.61
N ASN A 108 5.04 8.76 -1.31
CA ASN A 108 5.87 9.66 -2.10
C ASN A 108 6.16 10.96 -1.35
N ASP A 109 7.32 11.54 -1.65
CA ASP A 109 7.87 12.77 -1.07
C ASP A 109 7.18 14.05 -1.53
N LYS A 110 6.46 13.99 -2.66
CA LYS A 110 5.69 15.11 -3.22
C LYS A 110 4.52 15.54 -2.35
N TRP A 111 4.10 14.70 -1.41
CA TRP A 111 2.97 14.94 -0.52
C TRP A 111 3.49 15.01 0.93
N PRO A 112 3.08 16.02 1.71
CA PRO A 112 3.59 16.19 3.07
C PRO A 112 3.07 15.09 4.00
N THR A 113 3.89 14.68 4.97
CA THR A 113 3.39 13.92 6.13
C THR A 113 2.76 14.92 7.09
N LEU A 114 1.51 14.68 7.51
CA LEU A 114 0.75 15.61 8.34
C LEU A 114 0.04 14.90 9.49
N GLN A 115 -0.21 15.68 10.54
CA GLN A 115 -1.03 15.30 11.67
C GLN A 115 -2.45 15.81 11.45
N VAL A 116 -3.43 14.90 11.46
CA VAL A 116 -4.87 15.19 11.44
C VAL A 116 -5.51 14.80 12.77
N THR A 117 -6.83 14.98 12.88
CA THR A 117 -7.59 14.57 14.05
C THR A 117 -7.42 13.06 14.31
N PRO A 118 -6.91 12.66 15.49
CA PRO A 118 -6.74 11.26 15.85
C PRO A 118 -8.05 10.47 15.78
N SER A 119 -7.94 9.14 15.63
CA SER A 119 -9.06 8.24 15.78
C SER A 119 -9.51 8.16 17.23
N THR A 120 -10.81 7.92 17.42
CA THR A 120 -11.40 7.66 18.73
C THR A 120 -11.32 6.18 19.09
N PRO A 121 -11.37 5.82 20.38
CA PRO A 121 -11.48 4.42 20.80
C PRO A 121 -12.69 3.72 20.17
N GLU A 122 -13.82 4.42 20.03
CA GLU A 122 -15.04 3.90 19.43
C GLU A 122 -14.88 3.55 17.94
N GLU A 123 -14.13 4.37 17.19
CA GLU A 123 -13.80 4.10 15.79
C GLU A 123 -12.88 2.89 15.60
N LEU A 124 -12.08 2.55 16.61
CA LEU A 124 -11.09 1.45 16.55
C LEU A 124 -11.57 0.16 17.22
N GLY A 125 -12.50 0.24 18.17
CA GLY A 125 -12.95 -0.91 18.96
C GLY A 125 -11.80 -1.60 19.69
N ASP A 126 -11.63 -2.90 19.43
CA ASP A 126 -10.60 -3.74 20.04
C ASP A 126 -9.17 -3.28 19.69
N ASP A 127 -9.00 -2.52 18.60
CA ASP A 127 -7.70 -1.98 18.18
C ASP A 127 -7.38 -0.63 18.88
N SER A 128 -8.16 -0.19 19.85
CA SER A 128 -7.95 1.09 20.58
C SER A 128 -6.64 1.15 21.37
N ILE A 129 -6.00 0.01 21.68
CA ILE A 129 -4.67 -0.04 22.30
C ILE A 129 -3.59 0.69 21.48
N TRP A 130 -3.80 0.80 20.15
CA TRP A 130 -2.89 1.51 19.26
C TRP A 130 -2.97 3.04 19.35
N LEU A 131 -3.89 3.58 20.18
CA LEU A 131 -3.87 4.99 20.55
C LEU A 131 -2.86 5.31 21.66
N ASP A 132 -2.38 4.30 22.41
CA ASP A 132 -1.36 4.50 23.43
C ASP A 132 0.03 4.66 22.76
N PRO A 133 0.67 5.84 22.87
CA PRO A 133 2.00 6.06 22.30
C PRO A 133 3.05 5.14 22.95
N VAL A 134 2.91 4.79 24.24
CA VAL A 134 3.85 3.90 24.93
C VAL A 134 3.78 2.49 24.37
N TYR A 135 2.57 2.01 24.05
CA TYR A 135 2.38 0.72 23.38
C TYR A 135 3.00 0.73 21.98
N CYS A 136 2.72 1.77 21.19
CA CYS A 136 3.28 1.91 19.84
C CYS A 136 4.82 1.94 19.84
N ASP A 137 5.44 2.66 20.78
CA ASP A 137 6.89 2.74 20.89
C ASP A 137 7.51 1.39 21.29
N LYS A 138 6.90 0.69 22.24
CA LYS A 138 7.34 -0.67 22.61
C LYS A 138 7.26 -1.63 21.44
N TYR A 139 6.15 -1.58 20.67
CA TYR A 139 5.99 -2.41 19.48
C TYR A 139 7.03 -2.08 18.40
N ALA A 140 7.24 -0.79 18.13
CA ALA A 140 8.20 -0.31 17.14
C ALA A 140 9.65 -0.74 17.45
N MET A 141 9.99 -0.87 18.74
CA MET A 141 11.31 -1.31 19.21
C MET A 141 11.48 -2.84 19.27
N GLY A 142 10.44 -3.62 18.92
CA GLY A 142 10.50 -5.08 18.99
C GLY A 142 10.38 -5.64 20.41
N GLY A 143 9.66 -4.94 21.30
CA GLY A 143 9.42 -5.38 22.68
C GLY A 143 8.74 -6.76 22.78
N PRO A 144 8.82 -7.43 23.94
CA PRO A 144 8.59 -8.87 24.12
C PRO A 144 7.15 -9.40 23.91
N ASN A 145 6.24 -8.61 23.32
CA ASN A 145 4.86 -9.05 23.01
C ASN A 145 4.62 -9.35 21.52
N VAL A 146 5.67 -9.59 20.72
CA VAL A 146 5.53 -10.15 19.37
C VAL A 146 5.50 -11.68 19.46
N GLY A 147 4.47 -12.19 20.14
CA GLY A 147 4.36 -13.59 20.52
C GLY A 147 2.93 -14.05 20.68
N GLU A 148 2.13 -13.88 19.64
CA GLU A 148 1.06 -14.82 19.23
C GLU A 148 0.76 -14.55 17.75
N SER A 149 1.63 -15.10 16.90
CA SER A 149 1.24 -15.45 15.55
C SER A 149 0.17 -16.51 15.68
N SER A 150 -1.09 -16.17 15.39
CA SER A 150 -2.09 -17.18 15.07
C SER A 150 -1.51 -18.10 13.99
N GLU A 151 -1.48 -19.38 14.32
CA GLU A 151 -0.74 -20.43 13.65
C GLU A 151 -0.93 -20.49 12.14
N SER A 152 0.20 -20.74 11.48
CA SER A 152 0.28 -21.42 10.20
C SER A 152 -0.41 -22.79 10.26
N GLN A 153 -1.38 -23.03 9.38
CA GLN A 153 -1.58 -24.37 8.84
C GLN A 153 -1.11 -24.37 7.38
N HIS A 154 0.16 -24.73 7.23
CA HIS A 154 0.70 -25.27 5.98
C HIS A 154 0.50 -26.79 6.09
N ASP A 155 -0.50 -27.32 5.39
CA ASP A 155 -0.65 -28.77 5.21
C ASP A 155 0.03 -29.16 3.90
N GLU A 156 1.17 -29.82 4.00
CA GLU A 156 1.89 -30.45 2.91
C GLU A 156 1.21 -31.78 2.54
N GLY A 157 0.34 -31.75 1.53
CA GLY A 157 -0.15 -32.96 0.85
C GLY A 157 0.80 -33.42 -0.26
N LYS A 158 1.93 -34.03 0.10
CA LYS A 158 2.84 -34.72 -0.83
C LYS A 158 2.42 -36.20 -0.95
N SER A 159 1.70 -36.56 -2.01
CA SER A 159 1.48 -37.97 -2.36
C SER A 159 2.48 -38.43 -3.42
N GLU A 160 3.27 -39.41 -3.03
CA GLU A 160 4.27 -40.13 -3.82
C GLU A 160 3.63 -40.99 -4.91
N GLY A 161 4.26 -41.01 -6.10
CA GLY A 161 4.02 -41.97 -7.17
C GLY A 161 5.35 -42.50 -7.70
N LYS A 162 5.87 -43.53 -7.03
CA LYS A 162 6.88 -44.51 -7.50
C LYS A 162 6.19 -45.40 -8.57
N SER A 163 6.79 -46.01 -9.60
CA SER A 163 8.18 -46.39 -9.93
C SER A 163 8.18 -47.01 -11.34
N GLU A 164 9.34 -46.95 -12.03
CA GLU A 164 9.96 -47.99 -12.91
C GLU A 164 9.19 -48.54 -14.14
N GLY A 165 9.73 -48.73 -15.33
CA GLY A 165 11.10 -48.61 -15.86
C GLY A 165 11.19 -49.21 -17.29
N LYS A 166 12.42 -49.28 -17.81
CA LYS A 166 12.95 -50.11 -18.93
C LYS A 166 12.93 -49.62 -20.40
N SER A 167 14.13 -49.15 -20.79
CA SER A 167 15.05 -49.67 -21.84
C SER A 167 14.77 -49.57 -23.36
N GLU A 168 15.79 -49.00 -24.02
CA GLU A 168 16.45 -49.37 -25.29
C GLU A 168 15.87 -48.96 -26.65
N GLY A 169 16.70 -48.29 -27.47
CA GLY A 169 16.41 -48.04 -28.89
C GLY A 169 17.39 -47.12 -29.64
N LYS A 170 18.57 -47.63 -29.98
CA LYS A 170 19.52 -47.29 -31.07
C LYS A 170 19.14 -46.26 -32.16
N GLY A 171 20.15 -45.46 -32.57
CA GLY A 171 20.35 -44.94 -33.96
C GLY A 171 20.99 -43.54 -33.98
N LYS A 172 22.33 -43.37 -33.99
CA LYS A 172 23.34 -43.43 -35.08
C LYS A 172 23.29 -42.27 -36.09
N ALA A 173 24.42 -41.52 -36.14
CA ALA A 173 25.01 -40.75 -37.28
C ALA A 173 24.25 -39.48 -37.75
N THR A 174 24.86 -38.37 -38.23
CA THR A 174 26.24 -37.99 -38.62
C THR A 174 26.29 -36.46 -38.84
N ALA A 175 27.50 -35.90 -38.82
CA ALA A 175 27.85 -34.50 -39.03
C ALA A 175 27.84 -34.03 -40.50
N ALA A 176 27.69 -32.71 -40.71
CA ALA A 176 28.35 -31.83 -41.69
C ALA A 176 27.86 -30.38 -41.38
N LYS A 177 28.64 -29.37 -40.99
CA LYS A 177 29.82 -28.65 -41.55
C LYS A 177 29.59 -27.89 -42.87
N ASP A 178 29.77 -26.57 -42.75
CA ASP A 178 30.24 -25.57 -43.73
C ASP A 178 29.26 -25.23 -44.90
N ALA A 179 29.19 -24.03 -45.49
CA ALA A 179 30.02 -22.82 -45.48
C ALA A 179 29.25 -21.66 -46.18
N MET A 180 29.76 -20.42 -46.01
CA MET A 180 29.73 -19.26 -46.96
C MET A 180 28.36 -18.66 -47.34
N GLY A 181 28.10 -17.35 -47.29
CA GLY A 181 28.95 -16.16 -47.46
C GLY A 181 28.54 -15.43 -48.74
N ALA A 182 28.05 -14.18 -48.65
CA ALA A 182 28.23 -13.13 -49.67
C ALA A 182 27.47 -11.84 -49.29
N SER A 183 28.25 -10.80 -49.06
CA SER A 183 27.91 -9.38 -49.19
C SER A 183 27.64 -9.00 -50.64
N GLY A 184 26.68 -8.09 -50.88
CA GLY A 184 26.41 -7.50 -52.20
C GLY A 184 25.92 -6.06 -52.06
N SER A 185 26.83 -5.12 -52.28
CA SER A 185 26.61 -3.70 -52.55
C SER A 185 26.29 -3.48 -54.03
N GLY A 186 25.41 -2.53 -54.36
CA GLY A 186 25.22 -2.05 -55.74
C GLY A 186 24.05 -1.09 -55.92
N ASP A 187 24.33 0.20 -55.81
CA ASP A 187 23.73 1.35 -56.54
C ASP A 187 23.78 1.14 -58.08
N PRO A 188 23.29 2.08 -58.94
CA PRO A 188 22.22 3.09 -58.82
C PRO A 188 21.29 3.12 -60.06
N GLU A 189 20.24 3.95 -60.03
CA GLU A 189 19.75 4.75 -61.18
C GLU A 189 19.37 6.16 -60.72
#